data_AF-A0A7X8HDP0-F1
#
_entry.id   AF-A0A7X8HDP0-F1
#
_cell.length_a   1.000
_cell.length_b   1.000
_cell.length_c   1.000
_cell.angle_alpha   90.00
_cell.angle_beta   90.00
_cell.angle_gamma   90.00
#
_symmetry.space_group_name_H-M   'P 1'
#
loop_
_entity.id
_entity.type
_entity.pdbx_description
1 polymer ?
#
loop_
_entity_poly.entity_id
_entity_poly.type
_entity_poly.pdbx_seq_one_letter_code
_entity_poly.pdbx_strand_id
1 'polypeptide(L)'
;MRPTEAARAGAPALLGALAGGALAGIYGVPAGALLGVMGGEILRTQRLRREVSRYLQNPASAPPPSSEPAPGAALLAGLAAAEARRLGVPPEAAGEALRKSESIDSRLIAWTARAVSLAQPIGDLDRTIALLSAAFDVRAERSLRPAAADVFFALRRMKAEGLEAREDLDTSSRLAALGVPEEEVRRARSRLFPEYRDDWDTLEIPPGSSREQVRRAWKRLSRLYHPDGPAGNEEKFREAREAYERLSRIKG
;
A
#
# COMPACT_ATOMS: atom_id res chain seq x y z
N MET A 1 -29.65 8.56 -12.28
CA MET A 1 -28.89 9.35 -11.30
C MET A 1 -29.69 9.41 -10.01
N ARG A 2 -29.15 8.91 -8.89
CA ARG A 2 -29.87 8.92 -7.60
C ARG A 2 -29.89 10.36 -7.03
N PRO A 3 -31.01 10.86 -6.48
CA PRO A 3 -31.18 12.27 -6.07
C PRO A 3 -30.33 12.72 -4.87
N THR A 4 -29.39 11.91 -4.38
CA THR A 4 -28.62 12.17 -3.16
C THR A 4 -27.27 12.87 -3.39
N GLU A 5 -26.70 12.82 -4.60
CA GLU A 5 -25.42 13.49 -4.90
C GLU A 5 -25.60 14.97 -5.29
N ALA A 6 -26.64 15.32 -6.06
CA ALA A 6 -26.95 16.70 -6.43
C ALA A 6 -27.30 17.57 -5.20
N ALA A 7 -27.96 16.99 -4.19
CA ALA A 7 -28.34 17.70 -2.97
C ALA A 7 -27.13 18.10 -2.09
N ARG A 8 -26.03 17.33 -2.10
CA ARG A 8 -24.83 17.60 -1.29
C ARG A 8 -23.87 18.61 -1.92
N ALA A 9 -23.92 18.80 -3.23
CA ALA A 9 -23.23 19.87 -3.93
C ALA A 9 -24.02 21.19 -3.88
N GLY A 10 -25.35 21.12 -3.69
CA GLY A 10 -26.24 22.29 -3.71
C GLY A 10 -26.06 23.25 -2.54
N ALA A 11 -25.81 22.77 -1.31
CA ALA A 11 -25.81 23.66 -0.14
C ALA A 11 -24.67 24.72 -0.14
N PRO A 12 -23.40 24.39 -0.44
CA PRO A 12 -22.33 25.39 -0.51
C PRO A 12 -22.53 26.34 -1.70
N ALA A 13 -22.95 25.81 -2.85
CA ALA A 13 -23.27 26.61 -4.04
C ALA A 13 -24.40 27.60 -3.77
N LEU A 14 -25.47 27.17 -3.09
CA LEU A 14 -26.61 27.98 -2.72
C LEU A 14 -26.23 29.07 -1.71
N LEU A 15 -25.46 28.73 -0.67
CA LEU A 15 -24.97 29.72 0.30
C LEU A 15 -24.08 30.78 -0.37
N GLY A 16 -23.20 30.33 -1.26
CA GLY A 16 -22.38 31.23 -2.06
C GLY A 16 -23.22 32.12 -2.99
N ALA A 17 -24.20 31.55 -3.69
CA ALA A 17 -25.12 32.25 -4.57
C ALA A 17 -25.92 33.34 -3.83
N LEU A 18 -26.42 33.03 -2.64
CA LEU A 18 -27.14 33.98 -1.79
C LEU A 18 -26.22 35.11 -1.32
N ALA A 19 -25.01 34.80 -0.86
CA ALA A 19 -24.03 35.81 -0.44
C ALA A 19 -23.60 36.72 -1.62
N GLY A 20 -23.33 36.14 -2.78
CA GLY A 20 -22.98 36.89 -4.00
C GLY A 20 -24.13 37.76 -4.48
N GLY A 21 -25.37 37.26 -4.44
CA GLY A 21 -26.58 38.02 -4.75
C GLY A 21 -26.80 39.21 -3.83
N ALA A 22 -26.55 39.05 -2.53
CA ALA A 22 -26.65 40.12 -1.55
C ALA A 22 -25.59 41.21 -1.74
N LEU A 23 -24.38 40.85 -2.17
CA LEU A 23 -23.26 41.80 -2.31
C LEU A 23 -23.19 42.50 -3.68
N ALA A 24 -23.61 41.82 -4.76
CA ALA A 24 -23.43 42.30 -6.13
C ALA A 24 -24.67 42.11 -7.03
N GLY A 25 -25.85 41.94 -6.43
CA GLY A 25 -27.11 41.75 -7.15
C GLY A 25 -27.12 40.50 -8.03
N ILE A 26 -27.95 40.48 -9.07
CA ILE A 26 -28.14 39.28 -9.91
C ILE A 26 -26.86 38.77 -10.57
N TYR A 27 -25.89 39.65 -10.86
CA TYR A 27 -24.60 39.28 -11.46
C TYR A 27 -23.62 38.66 -10.45
N GLY A 28 -23.83 38.90 -9.16
CA GLY A 28 -23.06 38.27 -8.09
C GLY A 28 -23.45 36.83 -7.81
N VAL A 29 -24.64 36.40 -8.22
CA VAL A 29 -25.17 35.05 -7.95
C VAL A 29 -24.30 33.94 -8.57
N PRO A 30 -23.91 33.98 -9.85
CA PRO A 30 -23.05 32.93 -10.44
C PRO A 30 -21.65 32.89 -9.81
N ALA A 31 -21.04 34.06 -9.59
CA ALA A 31 -19.71 34.16 -8.98
C ALA A 31 -19.71 33.67 -7.53
N GLY A 32 -20.74 34.07 -6.76
CA GLY A 32 -20.96 33.59 -5.41
C GLY A 32 -21.15 32.08 -5.35
N ALA A 33 -21.95 31.51 -6.27
CA ALA A 33 -22.17 30.05 -6.33
C ALA A 33 -20.87 29.27 -6.52
N LEU A 34 -20.01 29.72 -7.45
CA LEU A 34 -18.70 29.13 -7.69
C LEU A 34 -17.81 29.22 -6.44
N LEU A 35 -17.72 30.40 -5.82
CA LEU A 35 -16.95 30.59 -4.58
C LEU A 35 -17.47 29.71 -3.45
N GLY A 36 -18.79 29.51 -3.36
CA GLY A 36 -19.42 28.61 -2.40
C GLY A 36 -19.02 27.15 -2.59
N VAL A 37 -19.00 26.66 -3.83
CA VAL A 37 -18.51 25.30 -4.15
C VAL A 37 -17.02 25.17 -3.79
N MET A 38 -16.20 26.13 -4.22
CA MET A 38 -14.76 26.13 -3.96
C MET A 38 -14.46 26.16 -2.46
N GLY A 39 -15.08 27.08 -1.72
CA GLY A 39 -14.94 27.20 -0.28
C GLY A 39 -15.41 25.94 0.45
N GLY A 40 -16.51 25.33 0.01
CA GLY A 40 -16.99 24.05 0.52
C GLY A 40 -15.98 22.92 0.37
N GLU A 41 -15.33 22.79 -0.79
CA GLU A 41 -14.33 21.76 -1.04
C GLU A 41 -13.02 22.00 -0.24
N ILE A 42 -12.62 23.26 -0.09
CA ILE A 42 -11.48 23.64 0.76
C ILE A 42 -11.75 23.21 2.20
N LEU A 43 -12.92 23.54 2.75
CA LEU A 43 -13.29 23.18 4.13
C LEU A 43 -13.38 21.66 4.32
N ARG A 44 -13.97 20.93 3.36
CA ARG A 44 -14.00 19.46 3.38
C ARG A 44 -12.60 18.86 3.39
N THR A 45 -11.70 19.38 2.55
CA THR A 45 -10.31 18.92 2.48
C THR A 45 -9.56 19.20 3.77
N GLN A 46 -9.73 20.39 4.34
CA GLN A 46 -9.12 20.75 5.63
C GLN A 46 -9.63 19.86 6.77
N ARG A 47 -10.93 19.58 6.80
CA ARG A 47 -11.53 18.68 7.78
C ARG A 47 -10.97 17.26 7.64
N LEU A 48 -10.96 16.71 6.43
CA LEU A 48 -10.39 15.39 6.16
C LEU A 48 -8.91 15.33 6.55
N ARG A 49 -8.12 16.36 6.22
CA ARG A 49 -6.70 16.45 6.61
C ARG A 49 -6.54 16.39 8.13
N ARG A 50 -7.35 17.14 8.88
CA ARG A 50 -7.31 17.13 10.35
C ARG A 50 -7.71 15.77 10.93
N GLU A 51 -8.78 15.16 10.41
CA GLU A 51 -9.25 13.84 10.83
C GLU A 51 -8.17 12.77 10.57
N VAL A 52 -7.63 12.70 9.34
CA VAL A 52 -6.55 11.77 8.97
C VAL A 52 -5.30 12.00 9.81
N SER A 53 -4.83 13.24 9.94
CA SER A 53 -3.61 13.54 10.69
C SER A 53 -3.76 13.16 12.17
N ARG A 54 -4.89 13.49 12.79
CA ARG A 54 -5.18 13.14 14.18
C ARG A 54 -5.24 11.62 14.37
N TYR A 55 -5.88 10.93 13.43
CA TYR A 55 -6.02 9.48 13.48
C TYR A 55 -4.67 8.77 13.35
N LEU A 56 -3.85 9.17 12.38
CA LEU A 56 -2.54 8.56 12.14
C LEU A 56 -1.53 8.83 13.28
N GLN A 57 -1.64 9.97 13.98
CA GLN A 57 -0.76 10.27 15.12
C GLN A 57 -1.05 9.41 16.35
N ASN A 58 -2.31 9.03 16.56
CA ASN A 58 -2.70 8.20 17.69
C ASN A 58 -3.86 7.27 17.30
N PRO A 59 -3.59 6.22 16.51
CA PRO A 59 -4.65 5.35 16.02
C PRO A 59 -5.34 4.61 17.16
N ALA A 60 -4.66 4.34 18.27
CA ALA A 60 -5.25 3.64 19.42
C ALA A 60 -6.44 4.41 20.02
N SER A 61 -6.33 5.74 20.15
CA SER A 61 -7.30 6.56 20.89
C SER A 61 -8.17 7.46 20.01
N ALA A 62 -7.70 7.81 18.82
CA ALA A 62 -8.44 8.69 17.91
C ALA A 62 -9.48 7.88 17.10
N PRO A 63 -10.69 8.43 16.87
CA PRO A 63 -11.64 7.81 15.96
C PRO A 63 -11.14 7.90 14.51
N PRO A 64 -11.47 6.91 13.66
CA PRO A 64 -11.17 6.99 12.24
C PRO A 64 -11.90 8.17 11.57
N PRO A 65 -11.41 8.64 10.39
CA PRO A 65 -12.10 9.67 9.62
C PRO A 65 -13.54 9.28 9.30
N SER A 66 -14.45 10.22 9.44
CA SER A 66 -15.90 9.97 9.25
C SER A 66 -16.28 9.59 7.81
N SER A 67 -15.42 9.93 6.85
CA SER A 67 -15.59 9.61 5.42
C SER A 67 -14.78 8.40 4.97
N GLU A 68 -14.14 7.68 5.91
CA GLU A 68 -13.36 6.49 5.59
C GLU A 68 -14.25 5.42 4.90
N PRO A 69 -13.84 4.91 3.72
CA PRO A 69 -14.68 4.00 2.93
C PRO A 69 -14.72 2.57 3.48
N ALA A 70 -13.65 2.15 4.18
CA ALA A 70 -13.58 0.87 4.88
C ALA A 70 -12.62 0.99 6.07
N PRO A 71 -12.84 0.23 7.16
CA PRO A 71 -11.96 0.24 8.31
C PRO A 71 -10.49 -0.02 7.91
N GLY A 72 -9.61 0.92 8.22
CA GLY A 72 -8.17 0.81 7.97
C GLY A 72 -7.68 1.39 6.66
N ALA A 73 -8.54 1.97 5.82
CA ALA A 73 -8.12 2.70 4.62
C ALA A 73 -7.24 3.92 4.96
N ALA A 74 -7.54 4.63 6.05
CA ALA A 74 -6.69 5.72 6.52
C ALA A 74 -5.31 5.21 6.96
N LEU A 75 -5.27 4.06 7.65
CA LEU A 75 -4.04 3.41 8.08
C LEU A 75 -3.20 2.95 6.89
N LEU A 76 -3.82 2.35 5.86
CA LEU A 76 -3.16 1.99 4.61
C LEU A 76 -2.52 3.22 3.96
N ALA A 77 -3.24 4.34 3.88
CA ALA A 77 -2.71 5.58 3.34
C ALA A 77 -1.50 6.09 4.15
N GLY A 78 -1.57 6.03 5.48
CA GLY A 78 -0.47 6.40 6.36
C GLY A 78 0.76 5.50 6.18
N LEU A 79 0.55 4.18 6.12
CA LEU A 79 1.60 3.18 5.88
C LEU A 79 2.24 3.35 4.51
N ALA A 80 1.45 3.52 3.46
CA ALA A 80 1.91 3.76 2.11
C ALA A 80 2.78 5.03 2.02
N ALA A 81 2.35 6.12 2.68
CA ALA A 81 3.12 7.35 2.75
C ALA A 81 4.42 7.19 3.57
N ALA A 82 4.39 6.42 4.66
CA ALA A 82 5.57 6.14 5.47
C ALA A 82 6.58 5.26 4.73
N GLU A 83 6.10 4.25 4.02
CA GLU A 83 6.94 3.34 3.22
C GLU A 83 7.57 4.07 2.03
N ALA A 84 6.82 4.93 1.34
CA ALA A 84 7.37 5.79 0.29
C ALA A 84 8.54 6.63 0.82
N ARG A 85 8.36 7.28 1.97
CA ARG A 85 9.43 8.06 2.63
C ARG A 85 10.64 7.20 2.97
N ARG A 86 10.42 5.99 3.51
CA ARG A 86 11.50 5.04 3.84
C ARG A 86 12.31 4.65 2.62
N LEU A 87 11.64 4.47 1.49
CA LEU A 87 12.27 4.12 0.22
C LEU A 87 12.90 5.33 -0.49
N GLY A 88 12.73 6.55 0.03
CA GLY A 88 13.20 7.79 -0.60
C GLY A 88 12.35 8.23 -1.79
N VAL A 89 11.14 7.69 -1.93
CA VAL A 89 10.20 8.00 -3.00
C VAL A 89 9.20 9.07 -2.51
N PRO A 90 8.79 10.04 -3.35
CA PRO A 90 7.79 11.03 -2.96
C PRO A 90 6.48 10.37 -2.49
N PRO A 91 5.86 10.82 -1.38
CA PRO A 91 4.62 10.23 -0.86
C PRO A 91 3.48 10.16 -1.89
N GLU A 92 3.43 11.10 -2.83
CA GLU A 92 2.45 11.14 -3.93
C GLU A 92 2.52 9.89 -4.81
N ALA A 93 3.71 9.29 -4.93
CA ALA A 93 3.91 8.02 -5.63
C ALA A 93 3.10 6.89 -5.01
N ALA A 94 2.91 6.90 -3.69
CA ALA A 94 2.12 5.89 -3.00
C ALA A 94 0.63 6.01 -3.35
N GLY A 95 0.15 7.24 -3.55
CA GLY A 95 -1.20 7.49 -4.07
C GLY A 95 -1.37 6.99 -5.50
N GLU A 96 -0.34 7.13 -6.34
CA GLU A 96 -0.36 6.63 -7.71
C GLU A 96 -0.27 5.10 -7.78
N ALA A 97 0.57 4.49 -6.93
CA ALA A 97 0.64 3.04 -6.77
C ALA A 97 -0.72 2.45 -6.37
N LEU A 98 -1.43 3.09 -5.43
CA LEU A 98 -2.80 2.72 -5.07
C LEU A 98 -3.75 2.80 -6.26
N ARG A 99 -3.68 3.86 -7.09
CA ARG A 99 -4.56 4.03 -8.26
C ARG A 99 -4.39 2.95 -9.32
N LYS A 100 -3.20 2.37 -9.42
CA LYS A 100 -2.89 1.27 -10.34
C LYS A 100 -3.13 -0.11 -9.74
N SER A 101 -3.54 -0.18 -8.48
CA SER A 101 -3.92 -1.44 -7.85
C SER A 101 -5.23 -1.94 -8.47
N GLU A 102 -5.24 -3.20 -8.89
CA GLU A 102 -6.43 -3.87 -9.45
C GLU A 102 -7.17 -4.67 -8.37
N SER A 103 -6.64 -4.67 -7.14
CA SER A 103 -7.08 -5.57 -6.08
C SER A 103 -8.21 -5.01 -5.21
N ILE A 104 -8.69 -3.78 -5.45
CA ILE A 104 -9.79 -3.18 -4.70
C ILE A 104 -10.73 -2.31 -5.56
N ASP A 105 -11.89 -1.98 -4.99
CA ASP A 105 -12.83 -0.99 -5.51
C ASP A 105 -12.17 0.38 -5.75
N SER A 106 -12.40 0.89 -6.96
CA SER A 106 -12.10 2.25 -7.42
C SER A 106 -12.39 3.37 -6.42
N ARG A 107 -13.50 3.31 -5.67
CA ARG A 107 -13.89 4.33 -4.68
C ARG A 107 -12.95 4.33 -3.48
N LEU A 108 -12.60 3.14 -3.00
CA LEU A 108 -11.69 2.99 -1.88
C LEU A 108 -10.27 3.42 -2.27
N ILE A 109 -9.84 3.04 -3.46
CA ILE A 109 -8.57 3.47 -4.05
C ILE A 109 -8.47 5.00 -4.14
N ALA A 110 -9.49 5.65 -4.71
CA ALA A 110 -9.50 7.10 -4.88
C ALA A 110 -9.44 7.84 -3.53
N TRP A 111 -10.20 7.39 -2.53
CA TRP A 111 -10.17 7.97 -1.20
C TRP A 111 -8.82 7.75 -0.51
N THR A 112 -8.29 6.52 -0.56
CA THR A 112 -7.01 6.16 0.08
C THR A 112 -5.85 6.93 -0.54
N ALA A 113 -5.79 7.01 -1.87
CA ALA A 113 -4.78 7.78 -2.59
C ALA A 113 -4.84 9.29 -2.27
N ARG A 114 -6.05 9.83 -2.04
CA ARG A 114 -6.21 11.21 -1.54
C ARG A 114 -5.73 11.34 -0.10
N ALA A 115 -6.02 10.36 0.76
CA ALA A 115 -5.56 10.40 2.16
C ALA A 115 -4.03 10.35 2.27
N VAL A 116 -3.33 9.66 1.37
CA VAL A 116 -1.85 9.64 1.28
C VAL A 116 -1.28 11.06 1.18
N SER A 117 -1.82 11.90 0.29
CA SER A 117 -1.31 13.28 0.11
C SER A 117 -1.65 14.21 1.28
N LEU A 118 -2.56 13.79 2.15
CA LEU A 118 -2.92 14.51 3.37
C LEU A 118 -2.12 14.03 4.59
N ALA A 119 -1.55 12.82 4.54
CA ALA A 119 -0.78 12.23 5.63
C ALA A 119 0.54 12.98 5.83
N GLN A 120 0.63 13.74 6.92
CA GLN A 120 1.84 14.46 7.29
C GLN A 120 2.93 13.51 7.82
N PRO A 121 4.21 13.88 7.75
CA PRO A 121 5.26 13.19 8.49
C PRO A 121 4.94 13.24 9.99
N ILE A 122 5.07 12.10 10.67
CA ILE A 122 4.81 11.99 12.10
C ILE A 122 6.13 11.59 12.74
N GLY A 123 6.73 12.51 13.51
CA GLY A 123 7.90 12.25 14.36
C GLY A 123 8.94 11.30 13.77
N ASP A 124 9.29 10.28 14.56
CA ASP A 124 10.19 9.21 14.16
C ASP A 124 9.49 8.23 13.19
N LEU A 125 10.14 7.96 12.05
CA LEU A 125 9.56 7.18 10.96
C LEU A 125 9.38 5.71 11.36
N ASP A 126 10.37 5.11 12.02
CA ASP A 126 10.32 3.71 12.41
C ASP A 126 9.24 3.46 13.46
N ARG A 127 9.12 4.36 14.44
CA ARG A 127 8.03 4.34 15.42
C ARG A 127 6.66 4.48 14.76
N THR A 128 6.54 5.35 13.77
CA THR A 128 5.29 5.55 13.02
C THR A 128 4.90 4.29 12.27
N ILE A 129 5.84 3.67 11.54
CA ILE A 129 5.59 2.41 10.83
C ILE A 129 5.14 1.34 11.83
N ALA A 130 5.84 1.15 12.94
CA ALA A 130 5.46 0.16 13.94
C ALA A 130 4.04 0.39 14.51
N LEU A 131 3.70 1.63 14.87
CA LEU A 131 2.37 1.99 15.37
C LEU A 131 1.26 1.75 14.35
N LEU A 132 1.47 2.19 13.11
CA LEU A 132 0.47 2.05 12.05
C LEU A 132 0.32 0.59 11.63
N SER A 133 1.40 -0.18 11.58
CA SER A 133 1.35 -1.61 11.25
C SER A 133 0.53 -2.39 12.28
N ALA A 134 0.78 -2.17 13.57
CA ALA A 134 0.02 -2.81 14.64
C ALA A 134 -1.47 -2.41 14.59
N ALA A 135 -1.77 -1.13 14.36
CA ALA A 135 -3.16 -0.68 14.22
C ALA A 135 -3.84 -1.27 12.98
N PHE A 136 -3.11 -1.38 11.87
CA PHE A 136 -3.62 -1.91 10.61
C PHE A 136 -3.91 -3.40 10.73
N ASP A 137 -3.01 -4.19 11.31
CA ASP A 137 -3.22 -5.64 11.45
C ASP A 137 -4.48 -5.96 12.27
N VAL A 138 -4.76 -5.17 13.31
CA VAL A 138 -5.92 -5.38 14.19
C VAL A 138 -7.23 -4.86 13.58
N ARG A 139 -7.21 -3.71 12.90
CA ARG A 139 -8.43 -2.96 12.53
C ARG A 139 -8.78 -2.99 11.06
N ALA A 140 -7.81 -3.24 10.20
CA ALA A 140 -8.02 -3.15 8.76
C ALA A 140 -8.86 -4.32 8.26
N GLU A 141 -9.82 -4.00 7.40
CA GLU A 141 -10.60 -5.02 6.71
C GLU A 141 -9.68 -5.93 5.87
N ARG A 142 -10.03 -7.22 5.78
CA ARG A 142 -9.23 -8.22 5.05
C ARG A 142 -9.06 -7.87 3.57
N SER A 143 -10.05 -7.17 2.99
CA SER A 143 -10.03 -6.67 1.60
C SER A 143 -8.92 -5.66 1.32
N LEU A 144 -8.32 -5.05 2.36
CA LEU A 144 -7.20 -4.10 2.23
C LEU A 144 -5.83 -4.78 2.15
N ARG A 145 -5.73 -6.08 2.48
CA ARG A 145 -4.45 -6.81 2.51
C ARG A 145 -3.81 -6.94 1.11
N PRO A 146 -4.55 -7.29 0.04
CA PRO A 146 -3.99 -7.32 -1.31
C PRO A 146 -3.45 -5.96 -1.77
N ALA A 147 -4.13 -4.88 -1.38
CA ALA A 147 -3.72 -3.53 -1.73
C ALA A 147 -2.47 -3.07 -1.02
N ALA A 148 -2.30 -3.46 0.25
CA ALA A 148 -1.06 -3.24 0.96
C ALA A 148 0.10 -3.91 0.21
N ALA A 149 -0.08 -5.16 -0.24
CA ALA A 149 0.93 -5.86 -1.05
C ALA A 149 1.25 -5.11 -2.35
N ASP A 150 0.21 -4.76 -3.10
CA ASP A 150 0.34 -4.03 -4.37
C ASP A 150 1.12 -2.72 -4.21
N VAL A 151 0.77 -1.92 -3.22
CA VAL A 151 1.39 -0.61 -3.01
C VAL A 151 2.84 -0.75 -2.59
N PHE A 152 3.15 -1.68 -1.69
CA PHE A 152 4.51 -1.86 -1.19
C PHE A 152 5.45 -2.32 -2.31
N PHE A 153 5.03 -3.30 -3.12
CA PHE A 153 5.82 -3.73 -4.27
C PHE A 153 5.86 -2.67 -5.38
N ALA A 154 4.78 -1.92 -5.61
CA ALA A 154 4.79 -0.85 -6.61
C ALA A 154 5.75 0.28 -6.21
N LEU A 155 5.78 0.67 -4.94
CA LEU A 155 6.75 1.62 -4.41
C LEU A 155 8.19 1.11 -4.56
N ARG A 156 8.43 -0.18 -4.33
CA ARG A 156 9.74 -0.80 -4.57
C ARG A 156 10.12 -0.71 -6.05
N ARG A 157 9.20 -0.99 -6.97
CA ARG A 157 9.44 -0.89 -8.43
C ARG A 157 9.72 0.53 -8.89
N MET A 158 9.17 1.52 -8.18
CA MET A 158 9.49 2.93 -8.45
C MET A 158 10.90 3.32 -7.99
N LYS A 159 11.46 2.61 -7.01
CA LYS A 159 12.83 2.82 -6.52
C LYS A 159 13.87 2.12 -7.38
N ALA A 160 13.58 0.90 -7.84
CA ALA A 160 14.51 0.06 -8.60
C ALA A 160 13.79 -0.73 -9.69
N GLU A 161 14.46 -0.94 -10.83
CA GLU A 161 13.90 -1.68 -11.97
C GLU A 161 13.72 -3.18 -11.69
N GLY A 162 14.54 -3.75 -10.80
CA GLY A 162 14.48 -5.15 -10.37
C GLY A 162 14.26 -5.30 -8.88
N LEU A 163 14.14 -6.55 -8.42
CA LEU A 163 13.95 -6.89 -7.02
C LEU A 163 15.05 -7.85 -6.56
N GLU A 164 15.86 -7.42 -5.58
CA GLU A 164 16.84 -8.32 -4.96
C GLU A 164 16.21 -9.16 -3.83
N ALA A 165 16.77 -10.34 -3.54
CA ALA A 165 16.27 -11.22 -2.48
C ALA A 165 16.21 -10.57 -1.09
N ARG A 166 17.16 -9.67 -0.77
CA ARG A 166 17.15 -8.92 0.49
C ARG A 166 16.01 -7.91 0.55
N GLU A 167 15.71 -7.27 -0.58
CA GLU A 167 14.63 -6.28 -0.69
C GLU A 167 13.26 -6.94 -0.67
N ASP A 168 13.13 -8.08 -1.35
CA ASP A 168 11.94 -8.93 -1.28
C ASP A 168 11.67 -9.39 0.15
N LEU A 169 12.69 -9.87 0.86
CA LEU A 169 12.56 -10.30 2.25
C LEU A 169 12.14 -9.14 3.17
N ASP A 170 12.72 -7.94 3.01
CA ASP A 170 12.33 -6.74 3.77
C ASP A 170 10.87 -6.35 3.48
N THR A 171 10.47 -6.29 2.22
CA THR A 171 9.09 -5.98 1.82
C THR A 171 8.10 -7.03 2.35
N SER A 172 8.39 -8.31 2.16
CA SER A 172 7.54 -9.43 2.58
C SER A 172 7.41 -9.50 4.11
N SER A 173 8.49 -9.26 4.86
CA SER A 173 8.45 -9.20 6.33
C SER A 173 7.56 -8.06 6.84
N ARG A 174 7.59 -6.90 6.17
CA ARG A 174 6.70 -5.76 6.49
C ARG A 174 5.25 -6.09 6.19
N LEU A 175 4.97 -6.70 5.04
CA LEU A 175 3.62 -7.14 4.68
C LEU A 175 3.09 -8.20 5.64
N ALA A 176 3.94 -9.12 6.11
CA ALA A 176 3.58 -10.07 7.15
C ALA A 176 3.21 -9.38 8.48
N ALA A 177 3.91 -8.29 8.85
CA ALA A 177 3.55 -7.48 10.02
C ALA A 177 2.23 -6.70 9.86
N LEU A 178 1.75 -6.54 8.63
CA LEU A 178 0.40 -6.05 8.31
C LEU A 178 -0.64 -7.18 8.24
N GLY A 179 -0.23 -8.41 8.56
CA GLY A 179 -0.99 -9.64 8.42
C GLY A 179 -1.45 -9.93 6.99
N VAL A 180 -0.70 -9.46 5.99
CA VAL A 180 -0.99 -9.79 4.60
C VAL A 180 -0.68 -11.27 4.37
N PRO A 181 -1.61 -12.06 3.82
CA PRO A 181 -1.36 -13.47 3.52
C PRO A 181 -0.22 -13.63 2.52
N GLU A 182 0.61 -14.66 2.71
CA GLU A 182 1.75 -14.99 1.83
C GLU A 182 1.32 -15.16 0.37
N GLU A 183 0.10 -15.67 0.13
CA GLU A 183 -0.47 -15.81 -1.21
C GLU A 183 -0.72 -14.47 -1.89
N GLU A 184 -1.05 -13.43 -1.14
CA GLU A 184 -1.25 -12.07 -1.67
C GLU A 184 0.10 -11.38 -1.91
N VAL A 185 1.06 -11.56 -0.99
CA VAL A 185 2.45 -11.10 -1.18
C VAL A 185 3.02 -11.65 -2.47
N ARG A 186 2.91 -12.97 -2.68
CA ARG A 186 3.41 -13.64 -3.88
C ARG A 186 2.72 -13.15 -5.15
N ARG A 187 1.38 -12.99 -5.11
CA ARG A 187 0.61 -12.49 -6.26
C ARG A 187 1.02 -11.08 -6.65
N ALA A 188 1.16 -10.19 -5.68
CA ALA A 188 1.62 -8.82 -5.92
C ALA A 188 3.05 -8.82 -6.48
N ARG A 189 3.95 -9.61 -5.89
CA ARG A 189 5.33 -9.77 -6.34
C ARG A 189 5.42 -10.27 -7.79
N SER A 190 4.75 -11.37 -8.13
CA SER A 190 4.80 -11.93 -9.49
C SER A 190 4.24 -10.99 -10.55
N ARG A 191 3.25 -10.17 -10.16
CA ARG A 191 2.65 -9.19 -11.07
C ARG A 191 3.55 -7.98 -11.30
N LEU A 192 4.18 -7.48 -10.23
CA LEU A 192 5.00 -6.27 -10.28
C LEU A 192 6.47 -6.54 -10.58
N PHE A 193 6.94 -7.76 -10.43
CA PHE A 193 8.31 -8.21 -10.73
C PHE A 193 8.26 -9.60 -11.39
N PRO A 194 7.71 -9.72 -12.60
CA PRO A 194 7.65 -11.02 -13.30
C PRO A 194 9.04 -11.62 -13.59
N GLU A 195 10.08 -10.78 -13.63
CA GLU A 195 11.48 -11.16 -13.73
C GLU A 195 12.06 -11.79 -12.45
N TYR A 196 11.44 -11.55 -11.30
CA TYR A 196 11.93 -12.07 -10.02
C TYR A 196 11.62 -13.57 -9.88
N ARG A 197 12.65 -14.36 -9.61
CA ARG A 197 12.50 -15.79 -9.33
C ARG A 197 12.39 -16.02 -7.83
N ASP A 198 11.29 -16.62 -7.41
CA ASP A 198 11.07 -17.01 -6.02
C ASP A 198 12.06 -18.11 -5.60
N ASP A 199 12.36 -18.22 -4.31
CA ASP A 199 13.19 -19.29 -3.74
C ASP A 199 12.54 -20.67 -3.97
N TRP A 200 11.20 -20.73 -3.93
CA TRP A 200 10.44 -21.95 -4.22
C TRP A 200 10.61 -22.38 -5.68
N ASP A 201 10.56 -21.43 -6.61
CA ASP A 201 10.76 -21.69 -8.04
C ASP A 201 12.21 -22.08 -8.33
N THR A 202 13.16 -21.41 -7.66
CA THR A 202 14.60 -21.73 -7.75
C THR A 202 14.89 -23.15 -7.26
N LEU A 203 14.17 -23.62 -6.24
CA LEU A 203 14.23 -25.00 -5.76
C LEU A 203 13.30 -25.98 -6.50
N GLU A 204 12.56 -25.52 -7.52
CA GLU A 204 11.60 -26.32 -8.29
C GLU A 204 10.59 -27.08 -7.40
N ILE A 205 10.05 -26.38 -6.40
CA ILE A 205 9.09 -26.95 -5.44
C ILE A 205 7.88 -26.03 -5.27
N PRO A 206 6.69 -26.60 -4.97
CA PRO A 206 5.53 -25.76 -4.75
C PRO A 206 5.71 -24.88 -3.51
N PRO A 207 5.20 -23.65 -3.53
CA PRO A 207 5.22 -22.76 -2.37
C PRO A 207 4.60 -23.40 -1.14
N GLY A 208 5.16 -23.12 0.03
CA GLY A 208 4.69 -23.72 1.29
C GLY A 208 5.15 -25.16 1.53
N SER A 209 5.93 -25.75 0.61
CA SER A 209 6.54 -27.08 0.77
C SER A 209 7.23 -27.26 2.13
N SER A 210 7.06 -28.42 2.75
CA SER A 210 7.64 -28.76 4.05
C SER A 210 9.17 -28.64 4.05
N ARG A 211 9.76 -28.49 5.25
CA ARG A 211 11.23 -28.42 5.42
C ARG A 211 11.94 -29.63 4.80
N GLU A 212 11.32 -30.80 4.86
CA GLU A 212 11.84 -32.02 4.24
C GLU A 212 11.81 -31.96 2.72
N GLN A 213 10.78 -31.37 2.12
CA GLN A 213 10.71 -31.14 0.67
C GLN A 213 11.77 -30.13 0.22
N VAL A 214 11.94 -29.03 0.96
CA VAL A 214 13.01 -28.03 0.73
C VAL A 214 14.40 -28.69 0.77
N ARG A 215 14.67 -29.50 1.79
CA ARG A 215 15.95 -30.23 1.92
C ARG A 215 16.16 -31.27 0.82
N ARG A 216 15.10 -31.96 0.39
CA ARG A 216 15.16 -32.93 -0.72
C ARG A 216 15.46 -32.24 -2.05
N ALA A 217 14.80 -31.13 -2.33
CA ALA A 217 15.03 -30.34 -3.53
C ALA A 217 16.46 -29.80 -3.59
N TRP A 218 16.94 -29.21 -2.49
CA TRP A 218 18.34 -28.76 -2.39
C TRP A 218 19.33 -29.90 -2.67
N LYS A 219 19.17 -31.07 -2.06
CA LYS A 219 20.06 -32.22 -2.32
C LYS A 219 20.05 -32.66 -3.79
N ARG A 220 18.90 -32.61 -4.46
CA ARG A 220 18.76 -32.95 -5.88
C ARG A 220 19.51 -31.94 -6.75
N LEU A 221 19.26 -30.66 -6.56
CA LEU A 221 19.85 -29.57 -7.36
C LEU A 221 21.35 -29.40 -7.08
N SER A 222 21.78 -29.54 -5.83
CA SER A 222 23.18 -29.49 -5.43
C SER A 222 24.02 -30.57 -6.14
N ARG A 223 23.49 -31.79 -6.30
CA ARG A 223 24.17 -32.85 -7.06
C ARG A 223 24.17 -32.61 -8.56
N LEU A 224 23.08 -32.03 -9.08
CA LEU A 224 22.92 -31.76 -10.51
C LEU A 224 23.87 -30.65 -10.98
N TYR A 225 23.95 -29.55 -10.22
CA TYR A 225 24.70 -28.35 -10.59
C TYR A 225 26.07 -28.24 -9.90
N HIS A 226 26.53 -29.28 -9.19
CA HIS A 226 27.84 -29.26 -8.53
C HIS A 226 28.94 -28.85 -9.51
N PRO A 227 29.85 -27.91 -9.16
CA PRO A 227 30.86 -27.40 -10.09
C PRO A 227 31.77 -28.48 -10.68
N ASP A 228 32.04 -29.53 -9.90
CA ASP A 228 32.83 -30.69 -10.34
C ASP A 228 32.02 -31.76 -11.11
N GLY A 229 30.75 -31.51 -11.37
CA GLY A 229 29.84 -32.44 -12.05
C GLY A 229 29.78 -32.21 -13.57
N PRO A 230 29.34 -33.23 -14.35
CA PRO A 230 29.23 -33.12 -15.81
C PRO A 230 28.17 -32.11 -16.27
N ALA A 231 27.18 -31.78 -15.44
CA ALA A 231 26.20 -30.71 -15.66
C ALA A 231 26.45 -29.50 -14.72
N GLY A 232 27.70 -29.35 -14.26
CA GLY A 232 28.10 -28.33 -13.31
C GLY A 232 27.76 -26.93 -13.78
N ASN A 233 27.11 -26.17 -12.92
CA ASN A 233 26.74 -24.79 -13.18
C ASN A 233 26.84 -24.03 -11.86
N GLU A 234 27.94 -23.29 -11.69
CA GLU A 234 28.27 -22.61 -10.45
C GLU A 234 27.22 -21.57 -10.05
N GLU A 235 26.65 -20.86 -11.04
CA GLU A 235 25.61 -19.86 -10.84
C GLU A 235 24.33 -20.51 -10.27
N LYS A 236 23.82 -21.56 -10.93
CA LYS A 236 22.63 -22.28 -10.47
C LYS A 236 22.85 -22.99 -9.13
N PHE A 237 24.06 -23.48 -8.88
CA PHE A 237 24.41 -24.08 -7.60
C PHE A 237 24.35 -23.04 -6.47
N ARG A 238 24.88 -21.83 -6.72
CA ARG A 238 24.84 -20.71 -5.78
C ARG A 238 23.41 -20.25 -5.51
N GLU A 239 22.61 -20.03 -6.56
CA GLU A 239 21.19 -19.65 -6.44
C GLU A 239 20.39 -20.67 -5.62
N ALA A 240 20.52 -21.96 -5.93
CA ALA A 240 19.82 -23.02 -5.20
C ALA A 240 20.26 -23.11 -3.73
N ARG A 241 21.53 -22.82 -3.44
CA ARG A 241 22.05 -22.80 -2.08
C ARG A 241 21.45 -21.65 -1.28
N GLU A 242 21.46 -20.45 -1.86
CA GLU A 242 20.90 -19.27 -1.20
C GLU A 242 19.41 -19.41 -0.94
N ALA A 243 18.65 -19.93 -1.92
CA ALA A 243 17.23 -20.23 -1.77
C ALA A 243 16.97 -21.24 -0.63
N TYR A 244 17.78 -22.30 -0.56
CA TYR A 244 17.71 -23.27 0.56
C TYR A 244 18.00 -22.63 1.92
N GLU A 245 19.03 -21.78 2.02
CA GLU A 245 19.39 -21.10 3.25
C GLU A 245 18.30 -20.14 3.72
N ARG A 246 17.66 -19.39 2.81
CA ARG A 246 16.54 -18.50 3.10
C ARG A 246 15.31 -19.28 3.58
N LEU A 247 14.85 -20.26 2.81
CA LEU A 247 13.67 -21.07 3.17
C LEU A 247 13.86 -21.88 4.45
N SER A 248 15.09 -22.33 4.75
CA SER A 248 15.40 -23.03 5.98
C SER A 248 15.35 -22.13 7.22
N ARG A 249 15.62 -20.83 7.06
CA ARG A 249 15.55 -19.83 8.15
C ARG A 249 14.12 -19.46 8.50
N ILE A 250 13.24 -19.41 7.51
CA ILE A 250 11.81 -19.08 7.68
C ILE A 250 11.03 -20.24 8.36
N LYS A 251 11.42 -21.49 8.09
CA LYS A 251 10.78 -22.70 8.64
C LYS A 251 11.49 -23.30 9.87
N GLY A 252 12.45 -22.59 10.45
CA GLY A 252 13.20 -23.00 11.64
C GLY A 252 12.64 -22.36 12.90
#